data_AF-A0A4Q5QET5-F1
#
_entry.id   AF-A0A4Q5QET5-F1
#
_cell.length_a   1.000
_cell.length_b   1.000
_cell.length_c   1.000
_cell.angle_alpha   90.00
_cell.angle_beta   90.00
_cell.angle_gamma   90.00
#
_symmetry.space_group_name_H-M   'P 1'
#
loop_
_entity.id
_entity.type
_entity.pdbx_description
1 polymer ?
#
loop_
_entity_poly.entity_id
_entity_poly.type
_entity_poly.pdbx_seq_one_letter_code
_entity_poly.pdbx_strand_id
1 'polypeptide(L)'
;MSDRPRGLAFAALAAFFALYVLFLYGPTLTILALSFQGPQGGLTFPMNGVSTHWFGKLWAGGGIVDIWAAFGRSLRLGFVVMVLTVVLAFFA
;
A
#
# COMPACT_ATOMS: atom_id res chain seq x y z
N MET A 1 -34.10 -10.91 1.30
CA MET A 1 -33.10 -9.98 1.88
C MET A 1 -33.86 -8.81 2.44
N SER A 2 -34.09 -8.74 3.76
CA SER A 2 -34.86 -7.63 4.35
C SER A 2 -33.99 -6.38 4.42
N ASP A 3 -34.28 -5.40 3.58
CA ASP A 3 -33.77 -4.03 3.73
C ASP A 3 -34.45 -3.36 4.93
N ARG A 4 -34.03 -3.74 6.14
CA ARG A 4 -34.31 -2.92 7.32
C ARG A 4 -33.40 -1.69 7.23
N PRO A 5 -33.92 -0.47 7.41
CA PRO A 5 -33.08 0.72 7.43
C PRO A 5 -31.98 0.52 8.48
N ARG A 6 -30.73 0.73 8.07
CA ARG A 6 -29.57 0.54 8.94
C ARG A 6 -29.71 1.49 10.13
N GLY A 7 -29.80 0.94 11.34
CA GLY A 7 -30.02 1.73 12.55
C GLY A 7 -28.88 2.70 12.83
N LEU A 8 -29.15 3.74 13.65
CA LEU A 8 -28.16 4.76 14.02
C LEU A 8 -26.86 4.17 14.61
N ALA A 9 -26.98 3.09 15.40
CA ALA A 9 -25.82 2.39 15.96
C ALA A 9 -24.91 1.79 14.87
N PHE A 10 -25.48 1.27 13.78
CA PHE A 10 -24.69 0.79 12.64
C PHE A 10 -23.95 1.95 11.98
N ALA A 11 -24.64 3.06 11.73
CA ALA A 11 -24.03 4.22 11.07
C ALA A 11 -22.88 4.81 11.91
N ALA A 12 -23.06 4.92 13.23
CA ALA A 12 -22.02 5.36 14.16
C ALA A 12 -20.80 4.43 14.16
N LEU A 13 -21.02 3.11 14.22
CA LEU A 13 -19.93 2.13 14.20
C LEU A 13 -19.21 2.13 12.84
N ALA A 14 -19.95 2.24 11.74
CA ALA A 14 -19.38 2.33 10.40
C ALA A 14 -18.53 3.59 10.24
N ALA A 15 -18.99 4.75 10.74
CA ALA A 15 -18.22 5.98 10.73
C ALA A 15 -16.94 5.88 11.57
N PHE A 16 -17.04 5.32 12.78
CA PHE A 16 -15.88 5.08 13.64
C PHE A 16 -14.86 4.15 12.96
N PHE A 17 -15.33 3.03 12.39
CA PHE A 17 -14.48 2.10 11.68
C PHE A 17 -13.82 2.74 10.45
N ALA A 18 -14.55 3.54 9.68
CA ALA A 18 -14.00 4.27 8.54
C ALA A 18 -12.92 5.28 8.97
N LEU A 19 -13.14 6.01 10.07
CA LEU A 19 -12.14 6.91 10.64
C LEU A 19 -10.91 6.14 11.12
N TYR A 20 -11.10 4.98 11.77
CA TYR A 20 -10.01 4.10 12.18
C TYR A 20 -9.17 3.63 10.97
N VAL A 21 -9.82 3.16 9.90
CA VAL A 21 -9.13 2.76 8.66
C VAL A 21 -8.41 3.94 8.03
N LEU A 22 -9.06 5.10 7.94
CA LEU A 22 -8.45 6.31 7.39
C LEU A 22 -7.19 6.72 8.18
N PHE A 23 -7.27 6.65 9.51
CA PHE A 23 -6.13 6.93 10.38
C PHE A 23 -5.01 5.89 10.22
N LEU A 24 -5.35 4.59 10.23
CA LEU A 24 -4.42 3.48 10.06
C LEU A 24 -3.64 3.58 8.74
N TYR A 25 -4.33 3.92 7.65
CA TYR A 25 -3.73 4.05 6.32
C TYR A 25 -3.26 5.46 5.99
N GLY A 26 -3.49 6.47 6.85
CA GLY A 26 -3.13 7.86 6.62
C GLY A 26 -1.66 8.06 6.20
N PRO A 27 -0.67 7.47 6.89
CA PRO A 27 0.73 7.52 6.47
C PRO A 27 0.98 6.88 5.10
N THR A 28 0.32 5.76 4.80
CA THR A 28 0.46 5.06 3.52
C THR A 28 -0.15 5.88 2.38
N LEU A 29 -1.32 6.48 2.61
CA LEU A 29 -1.98 7.38 1.66
C LEU A 29 -1.16 8.65 1.42
N THR A 30 -0.48 9.16 2.45
CA THR A 30 0.45 10.30 2.32
C THR A 30 1.62 9.95 1.40
N ILE A 31 2.30 8.83 1.66
CA ILE A 31 3.42 8.39 0.81
C ILE A 31 2.94 8.13 -0.63
N LEU A 32 1.76 7.53 -0.80
CA LEU A 32 1.15 7.33 -2.11
C LEU A 32 0.90 8.66 -2.83
N ALA A 33 0.33 9.65 -2.16
CA ALA A 33 0.08 10.97 -2.75
C ALA A 33 1.40 11.66 -3.15
N LEU A 34 2.39 11.69 -2.27
CA LEU A 34 3.71 12.30 -2.53
C LEU A 34 4.49 11.57 -3.64
N SER A 35 4.22 10.28 -3.89
CA SER A 35 4.84 9.54 -5.00
C SER A 35 4.48 10.08 -6.38
N PHE A 36 3.40 10.85 -6.49
CA PHE A 36 3.02 11.57 -7.72
C PHE A 36 3.74 12.91 -7.88
N GLN A 37 4.82 13.19 -7.15
CA GLN A 37 5.58 14.42 -7.36
C GLN A 37 6.62 14.27 -8.48
N GLY A 38 7.05 15.40 -9.05
CA GLY A 38 8.17 15.44 -10.00
C GLY A 38 9.53 15.53 -9.29
N PRO A 39 10.63 15.71 -10.05
CA PRO A 39 11.97 15.96 -9.49
C PRO A 39 12.05 17.20 -8.58
N GLN A 40 11.15 18.16 -8.74
CA GLN A 40 11.03 19.37 -7.92
C GLN A 40 10.13 19.16 -6.68
N GLY A 41 9.65 17.93 -6.48
CA GLY A 41 8.84 17.53 -5.34
C GLY A 41 9.61 17.45 -4.02
N GLY A 42 8.97 17.87 -2.93
CA GLY A 42 9.46 17.65 -1.56
C GLY A 42 9.05 16.29 -0.98
N LEU A 43 9.42 16.03 0.27
CA LEU A 43 9.03 14.83 1.03
C LEU A 43 7.82 15.08 1.97
N THR A 44 7.26 16.28 1.95
CA THR A 44 6.17 16.71 2.82
C THR A 44 5.17 17.57 2.05
N PHE A 45 3.96 17.71 2.60
CA PHE A 45 2.99 18.68 2.10
C PHE A 45 3.42 20.14 2.41
N PRO A 46 3.00 21.13 1.62
CA PRO A 46 2.16 21.02 0.42
C PRO A 46 2.91 20.46 -0.79
N MET A 47 2.19 19.75 -1.65
CA MET A 47 2.76 19.05 -2.80
C MET A 47 3.14 20.03 -3.93
N ASN A 48 4.34 19.92 -4.47
CA ASN A 48 4.79 20.70 -5.63
C ASN A 48 4.40 20.01 -6.95
N GLY A 49 3.16 20.22 -7.39
CA GLY A 49 2.64 19.69 -8.66
C GLY A 49 2.35 18.18 -8.65
N VAL A 50 1.82 17.67 -9.77
CA VAL A 50 1.49 16.26 -10.00
C VAL A 50 2.23 15.77 -11.25
N SER A 51 2.85 14.60 -11.15
CA SER A 51 3.72 14.01 -12.15
C SER A 51 3.75 12.48 -12.03
N THR A 52 3.93 11.80 -13.15
CA THR A 52 4.19 10.36 -13.22
C THR A 52 5.68 10.04 -13.46
N HIS A 53 6.56 11.05 -13.32
CA HIS A 53 7.99 10.95 -13.62
C HIS A 53 8.66 9.77 -12.92
N TRP A 54 8.48 9.63 -11.61
CA TRP A 54 9.11 8.57 -10.83
C TRP A 54 8.57 7.18 -11.21
N PHE A 55 7.28 7.04 -11.49
CA PHE A 55 6.72 5.79 -12.01
C PHE A 55 7.35 5.38 -13.35
N GLY A 56 7.56 6.33 -14.26
CA GLY A 56 8.28 6.09 -15.51
C GLY A 56 9.74 5.67 -15.28
N LYS A 57 10.42 6.30 -14.32
CA LYS A 57 11.79 5.92 -13.91
C LYS A 57 11.86 4.52 -13.30
N LEU A 58 10.90 4.15 -12.45
CA LEU A 58 10.78 2.81 -11.89
C LEU A 58 10.62 1.76 -12.99
N TRP A 59 9.76 2.03 -13.98
CA TRP A 59 9.52 1.11 -15.09
C TRP A 59 10.72 0.96 -16.01
N ALA A 60 11.44 2.06 -16.29
CA ALA A 60 12.61 2.07 -17.17
C ALA A 60 13.81 1.26 -16.64
N GLY A 61 13.82 0.86 -15.36
CA GLY A 61 14.84 -0.03 -14.80
C GLY A 61 16.26 0.53 -14.70
N GLY A 62 16.47 1.82 -15.01
CA GLY A 62 17.79 2.47 -15.09
C GLY A 62 18.29 3.13 -13.79
N GLY A 63 17.77 2.73 -12.63
CA GLY A 63 18.22 3.24 -11.34
C GLY A 63 19.49 2.55 -10.83
N ILE A 64 20.07 3.05 -9.74
CA ILE A 64 21.22 2.43 -9.04
C ILE A 64 20.88 1.00 -8.55
N VAL A 65 19.58 0.72 -8.36
CA VAL A 65 19.05 -0.56 -7.88
C VAL A 65 18.16 -1.19 -8.95
N ASP A 66 18.40 -2.47 -9.24
CA ASP A 66 17.52 -3.29 -10.08
C ASP A 66 16.27 -3.71 -9.29
N ILE A 67 15.22 -2.90 -9.42
CA ILE A 67 13.96 -3.05 -8.68
C ILE A 67 13.22 -4.32 -9.10
N TRP A 68 13.24 -4.66 -10.39
CA TRP A 68 12.52 -5.84 -10.90
C TRP A 68 13.17 -7.13 -10.44
N ALA A 69 14.51 -7.21 -10.50
CA ALA A 69 15.23 -8.37 -9.96
C ALA A 69 15.11 -8.46 -8.44
N ALA A 70 15.13 -7.33 -7.71
CA ALA A 70 14.90 -7.32 -6.27
C ALA A 70 13.48 -7.81 -5.91
N PHE A 71 12.46 -7.32 -6.61
CA PHE A 71 11.07 -7.75 -6.42
C PHE A 71 10.89 -9.26 -6.68
N GLY A 72 11.44 -9.78 -7.78
CA GLY A 72 11.37 -11.20 -8.10
C GLY A 72 12.06 -12.09 -7.04
N ARG A 73 13.22 -11.65 -6.52
CA ARG A 73 13.91 -12.34 -5.42
C ARG A 73 13.06 -12.36 -4.15
N SER A 74 12.48 -11.23 -3.76
CA SER A 74 11.61 -11.12 -2.57
C SER A 74 10.36 -12.00 -2.71
N LEU A 75 9.72 -12.02 -3.89
CA LEU A 75 8.54 -12.83 -4.13
C LEU A 75 8.85 -14.33 -4.04
N ARG A 76 9.96 -14.78 -4.66
CA ARG A 76 10.40 -16.17 -4.57
C ARG A 76 10.74 -16.55 -3.12
N LEU A 77 11.48 -15.72 -2.42
CA LEU A 77 11.85 -15.95 -1.03
C LEU A 77 10.60 -16.06 -0.14
N GLY A 78 9.69 -15.08 -0.24
CA GLY A 78 8.44 -15.07 0.51
C GLY A 78 7.59 -16.32 0.24
N PHE A 79 7.47 -16.73 -1.02
CA PHE A 79 6.73 -17.93 -1.40
C PHE A 79 7.36 -19.21 -0.81
N VAL A 80 8.69 -19.37 -0.90
CA VAL A 80 9.39 -20.52 -0.33
C VAL A 80 9.18 -20.58 1.19
N VAL A 81 9.36 -19.45 1.88
CA VAL A 81 9.16 -19.37 3.34
C VAL A 81 7.71 -19.69 3.71
N MET A 82 6.73 -19.15 2.96
CA MET A 82 5.31 -19.45 3.17
C MET A 82 5.02 -20.96 3.06
N VAL A 83 5.49 -21.62 2.00
CA VAL A 83 5.27 -23.07 1.80
C VAL A 83 5.90 -23.87 2.94
N LEU A 84 7.16 -23.58 3.27
CA LEU A 84 7.84 -24.26 4.38
C LEU A 84 7.10 -24.07 5.70
N THR A 85 6.65 -22.84 5.98
CA THR A 85 5.92 -22.51 7.22
C THR A 85 4.62 -23.29 7.31
N VAL A 86 3.83 -23.32 6.24
CA VAL A 86 2.55 -24.04 6.19
C VAL A 86 2.76 -25.55 6.34
N VAL A 87 3.71 -26.14 5.62
CA VAL A 87 4.00 -27.58 5.69
C VAL A 87 4.47 -27.97 7.08
N LEU A 88 5.44 -27.24 7.64
CA LEU A 88 5.95 -27.51 8.98
C LEU A 88 4.86 -27.34 10.04
N ALA A 89 4.05 -26.27 9.97
CA ALA A 89 2.97 -26.05 10.94
C ALA A 89 1.81 -27.05 10.80
N PHE A 90 1.57 -27.59 9.61
CA PHE A 90 0.54 -28.60 9.37
C PHE A 90 0.94 -29.99 9.90
N PHE A 91 2.24 -30.32 9.87
CA PHE A 91 2.78 -31.61 10.31
C PHE A 91 3.42 -31.58 11.71
N ALA A 92 3.51 -30.42 12.35
CA ALA A 92 3.93 -30.26 13.75
C ALA A 92 2.78 -30.59 14.71
#